data_AF-A0A972EQG1-F1
#
_entry.id   AF-A0A972EQG1-F1
#
_cell.length_a   1.000
_cell.length_b   1.000
_cell.length_c   1.000
_cell.angle_alpha   90.00
_cell.angle_beta   90.00
_cell.angle_gamma   90.00
#
_symmetry.space_group_name_H-M   'P 1'
#
loop_
_entity.id
_entity.type
_entity.pdbx_description
1 polymer ?
#
loop_
_entity_poly.entity_id
_entity_poly.type
_entity_poly.pdbx_seq_one_letter_code
_entity_poly.pdbx_strand_id
1 'polypeptide(L)' 'MPKWKVLLGSRKFWAALMGLVVLVVKAWKPDFPLEAGELAGILSVLVAYILGTALEDGLAGHRE' A
#
# COMPACT_ATOMS: atom_id res chain seq x y z
N MET A 1 -20.45 -10.31 -6.58
CA MET A 1 -19.14 -10.92 -6.89
C MET A 1 -18.58 -11.59 -5.64
N PRO A 2 -17.82 -12.69 -5.75
CA PRO A 2 -17.21 -13.31 -4.58
C PRO A 2 -16.20 -12.38 -3.88
N LYS A 3 -16.23 -12.34 -2.54
CA LYS A 3 -15.45 -11.40 -1.71
C LYS A 3 -13.94 -11.43 -1.98
N TRP A 4 -13.37 -12.59 -2.28
CA TRP A 4 -11.95 -12.73 -2.60
C TRP A 4 -11.57 -12.05 -3.93
N LYS A 5 -12.48 -12.00 -4.92
CA LYS A 5 -12.27 -11.24 -6.16
C LYS A 5 -12.28 -9.73 -5.91
N VAL A 6 -13.09 -9.28 -4.96
CA VAL A 6 -13.12 -7.85 -4.55
C VAL A 6 -11.83 -7.46 -3.83
N LEU A 7 -11.28 -8.33 -2.98
CA LEU A 7 -9.99 -8.12 -2.31
C LEU A 7 -8.83 -8.03 -3.31
N LEU A 8 -8.76 -8.97 -4.26
CA LEU A 8 -7.73 -8.98 -5.31
C LEU A 8 -7.88 -7.83 -6.32
N GLY A 9 -9.06 -7.23 -6.44
CA GLY A 9 -9.28 -6.02 -7.24
C GLY A 9 -9.00 -4.71 -6.49
N SER A 10 -8.77 -4.76 -5.17
CA SER A 10 -8.59 -3.55 -4.37
C SER A 10 -7.19 -2.98 -4.50
N ARG A 11 -7.08 -1.75 -5.01
CA ARG A 11 -5.82 -1.01 -5.15
C ARG A 11 -5.11 -0.79 -3.79
N LYS A 12 -5.91 -0.61 -2.73
CA LYS A 12 -5.47 -0.42 -1.33
C LYS A 12 -4.75 -1.66 -0.79
N PHE A 13 -5.29 -2.84 -1.13
CA PHE A 13 -4.72 -4.12 -0.76
C PHE A 13 -3.35 -4.33 -1.40
N TRP A 14 -3.23 -4.06 -2.71
CA TRP A 14 -1.95 -4.20 -3.42
C TRP A 14 -0.90 -3.18 -2.96
N ALA A 15 -1.29 -1.95 -2.65
CA ALA A 15 -0.38 -0.96 -2.08
C ALA A 15 0.15 -1.40 -0.70
N ALA A 16 -0.72 -1.92 0.18
CA ALA A 16 -0.31 -2.46 1.47
C ALA A 16 0.58 -3.72 1.32
N LEU A 17 0.25 -4.60 0.37
CA LEU A 17 1.04 -5.79 0.06
C LEU A 17 2.44 -5.43 -0.43
N MET A 18 2.58 -4.39 -1.26
CA MET A 18 3.89 -3.89 -1.70
C MET A 18 4.74 -3.39 -0.53
N GLY A 19 4.14 -2.62 0.40
CA GLY A 19 4.83 -2.20 1.61
C GLY A 19 5.29 -3.37 2.48
N LEU A 20 4.45 -4.41 2.60
CA LEU A 20 4.78 -5.64 3.32
C LEU A 20 5.93 -6.40 2.65
N VAL A 21 5.94 -6.51 1.32
CA VAL A 21 7.02 -7.15 0.56
C VAL A 21 8.35 -6.45 0.82
N VAL A 22 8.38 -5.11 0.80
CA VAL A 22 9.60 -4.34 1.09
C VAL A 22 10.12 -4.63 2.49
N LEU A 23 9.23 -4.71 3.49
CA LEU A 23 9.60 -5.07 4.87
C LEU A 23 10.16 -6.49 4.96
N VAL A 24 9.52 -7.46 4.30
CA VAL A 24 9.98 -8.86 4.29
C VAL A 24 11.34 -8.99 3.61
N VAL A 25 11.54 -8.32 2.46
CA VAL A 25 12.83 -8.32 1.75
C VAL A 25 13.93 -7.74 2.63
N LYS A 26 13.67 -6.61 3.31
CA LYS A 26 14.64 -5.99 4.21
C LYS A 26 14.95 -6.86 5.44
N ALA A 27 13.97 -7.59 5.95
CA ALA A 27 14.15 -8.52 7.06
C ALA A 27 14.96 -9.77 6.64
N TRP A 28 14.75 -10.29 5.43
CA TRP A 28 15.43 -11.50 4.95
C TRP A 28 16.82 -11.22 4.35
N LYS A 29 17.01 -10.03 3.78
CA LYS A 29 18.29 -9.55 3.23
C LYS A 29 18.58 -8.13 3.74
N PRO A 30 19.20 -7.97 4.91
CA PRO A 30 19.47 -6.66 5.50
C PRO A 30 20.44 -5.80 4.66
N ASP A 31 21.35 -6.41 3.91
CA ASP A 31 22.25 -5.74 2.95
C ASP A 31 21.59 -5.37 1.62
N PHE A 32 20.26 -5.46 1.52
CA PHE A 32 19.55 -4.99 0.33
C PHE A 32 19.83 -3.48 0.15
N PRO A 33 20.23 -3.02 -1.06
CA PRO A 33 20.61 -1.64 -1.31
C PRO A 33 19.36 -0.74 -1.32
N LEU A 34 18.80 -0.54 -0.14
CA LEU A 34 17.58 0.20 0.08
C LEU A 34 17.80 1.06 1.33
N GLU A 35 18.39 2.22 1.05
CA GLU A 35 18.79 3.18 2.05
C GLU A 35 17.57 3.79 2.75
N ALA A 36 17.79 4.42 3.91
CA ALA A 36 16.70 5.02 4.69
C ALA A 36 15.92 6.07 3.89
N GLY A 37 16.60 6.84 3.04
CA GLY A 37 15.96 7.85 2.19
C GLY A 37 15.02 7.26 1.14
N GLU A 38 15.46 6.21 0.43
CA GLU A 38 14.64 5.53 -0.57
C GLU A 38 13.46 4.81 0.06
N LEU A 39 13.66 4.16 1.20
CA LEU A 39 12.59 3.53 1.96
C LEU A 39 11.52 4.56 2.38
N ALA A 40 11.97 5.71 2.90
CA ALA A 40 11.06 6.79 3.28
C ALA A 40 10.29 7.32 2.07
N GLY A 41 10.93 7.45 0.90
CA GLY A 41 10.27 7.84 -0.35
C GLY A 41 9.19 6.84 -0.78
N ILE A 42 9.53 5.55 -0.81
CA ILE A 42 8.59 4.47 -1.13
C ILE A 42 7.39 4.48 -0.17
N LEU A 43 7.65 4.57 1.14
CA LEU A 43 6.60 4.61 2.16
C LEU A 43 5.72 5.86 2.02
N SER A 44 6.31 7.02 1.72
CA SER A 44 5.57 8.27 1.53
C SER A 44 4.57 8.17 0.38
N VAL A 45 5.00 7.60 -0.75
CA VAL A 45 4.13 7.38 -1.92
C VAL A 45 3.03 6.37 -1.60
N LEU A 46 3.36 5.25 -0.95
CA LEU A 46 2.37 4.24 -0.55
C LEU A 46 1.32 4.81 0.40
N VAL A 47 1.75 5.56 1.43
CA VAL A 47 0.85 6.18 2.40
C VAL A 47 -0.03 7.23 1.72
N ALA A 48 0.54 8.12 0.91
CA ALA A 48 -0.22 9.12 0.18
C ALA A 48 -1.27 8.48 -0.74
N TYR A 49 -0.91 7.41 -1.45
CA TYR A 49 -1.84 6.69 -2.32
C TYR A 49 -2.95 5.98 -1.55
N ILE A 50 -2.62 5.25 -0.48
CA ILE A 50 -3.60 4.55 0.36
C ILE A 50 -4.55 5.55 1.01
N LEU A 51 -4.04 6.65 1.55
CA LEU A 51 -4.85 7.72 2.13
C LEU A 51 -5.76 8.38 1.09
N GLY A 52 -5.23 8.70 -0.10
CA GLY A 52 -6.01 9.29 -1.19
C GLY A 52 -7.18 8.39 -1.60
N THR A 53 -6.92 7.09 -1.80
CA THR A 53 -7.97 6.11 -2.12
C THR A 53 -8.98 5.92 -0.98
N ALA A 54 -8.53 5.94 0.28
CA ALA A 54 -9.42 5.83 1.44
C ALA A 54 -10.30 7.08 1.62
N LEU A 55 -9.76 8.28 1.35
CA LEU A 55 -10.50 9.53 1.34
C LEU A 55 -11.53 9.56 0.22
N GLU A 56 -11.16 9.14 -0.99
CA GLU A 56 -12.06 9.06 -2.15
C GLU A 56 -13.23 8.11 -1.86
N ASP A 57 -12.94 6.92 -1.34
CA ASP A 57 -13.97 5.95 -0.95
C ASP A 57 -14.85 6.49 0.20
N GLY A 58 -14.27 7.18 1.18
CA GLY A 58 -14.97 7.75 2.33
C GLY A 58 -15.88 8.93 1.97
N LEU A 59 -15.45 9.80 1.06
CA LEU A 59 -16.29 10.88 0.52
C LEU A 59 -17.38 10.35 -0.41
N ALA A 60 -17.07 9.36 -1.24
CA ALA A 60 -18.05 8.76 -2.15
C ALA A 60 -19.21 8.11 -1.40
N GLY A 61 -18.93 7.45 -0.27
CA GLY A 61 -19.95 6.85 0.58
C GLY A 61 -20.84 7.83 1.35
N HIS A 62 -20.52 9.13 1.36
CA HIS A 62 -21.28 10.15 2.10
C HIS A 62 -22.31 10.91 1.23
N ARG A 63 -22.36 10.61 -0.08
CA ARG A 63 -23.26 11.25 -1.06
C ARG A 63 -24.54 10.46 -1.33
N GLU A 64 -24.79 9.39 -0.57
CA GLU A 64 -26.01 8.56 -0.67
C GLU A 64 -26.99 8.86 0.47
#